data_AF-A0A2X3F6Q9-F1
#
_entry.id   AF-A0A2X3F6Q9-F1
#
_cell.length_a   1.000
_cell.length_b   1.000
_cell.length_c   1.000
_cell.angle_alpha   90.00
_cell.angle_beta   90.00
_cell.angle_gamma   90.00
#
_symmetry.space_group_name_H-M   'P 1'
#
loop_
_entity.id
_entity.type
_entity.pdbx_description
1 polymer ?
#
loop_
_entity_poly.entity_id
_entity_poly.type
_entity_poly.pdbx_seq_one_letter_code
_entity_poly.pdbx_strand_id
1 'polypeptide(L)'
;MPDCGGSWFLPRVAGRARAMGLALLGDSLSAEQAAQWGIIWQLVGDSELADTSLQLARHLAAQPTFGLGLIKKALLASETNSLDAQLDLERDYQRLAGRSDDYREGVSAFLAKRPPQFSGK
;
A
#
# COMPACT_ATOMS: atom_id res chain seq x y z
N MET A 1 12.35 -14.30 20.90
CA MET A 1 11.40 -14.93 19.95
C MET A 1 10.38 -13.87 19.55
N PRO A 2 10.27 -13.47 18.27
CA PRO A 2 9.25 -12.52 17.82
C PRO A 2 7.83 -13.09 17.98
N ASP A 3 6.87 -12.27 18.40
CA ASP A 3 5.45 -12.59 18.49
C ASP A 3 4.62 -11.78 17.47
N CYS A 4 3.28 -11.88 17.52
CA CYS A 4 2.33 -11.10 16.68
C CYS A 4 2.58 -11.15 15.16
N GLY A 5 3.21 -12.23 14.67
CA GLY A 5 3.57 -12.39 13.25
C GLY A 5 4.91 -11.77 12.86
N GLY A 6 5.72 -11.26 13.79
CA GLY A 6 7.03 -10.66 13.50
C GLY A 6 7.98 -11.59 12.75
N SER A 7 7.96 -12.90 13.04
CA SER A 7 8.75 -13.91 12.32
C SER A 7 8.26 -14.16 10.88
N TRP A 8 7.05 -13.70 10.52
CA TRP A 8 6.47 -13.79 9.18
C TRP A 8 6.64 -12.49 8.38
N PHE A 9 6.31 -11.34 8.97
CA PHE A 9 6.33 -10.05 8.30
C PHE A 9 7.75 -9.48 8.14
N LEU A 10 8.56 -9.51 9.20
CA LEU A 10 9.88 -8.87 9.19
C LEU A 10 10.80 -9.37 8.04
N PRO A 11 10.96 -10.69 7.78
CA PRO A 11 11.79 -11.13 6.67
C PRO A 11 11.24 -10.75 5.29
N ARG A 12 9.93 -10.48 5.15
CA ARG A 12 9.30 -10.04 3.89
C ARG A 12 9.55 -8.57 3.59
N VAL A 13 9.55 -7.72 4.61
CA VAL A 13 9.77 -6.27 4.44
C VAL A 13 11.24 -5.88 4.53
N ALA A 14 12.04 -6.57 5.36
CA ALA A 14 13.45 -6.23 5.60
C ALA A 14 14.44 -7.17 4.92
N GLY A 15 13.97 -8.31 4.39
CA GLY A 15 14.82 -9.41 3.93
C GLY A 15 15.35 -10.28 5.08
N ARG A 16 15.73 -11.52 4.74
CA ARG A 16 16.10 -12.56 5.73
C ARG A 16 17.26 -12.16 6.65
N ALA A 17 18.33 -11.59 6.11
CA ALA A 17 19.55 -11.31 6.88
C ALA A 17 19.32 -10.26 7.97
N ARG A 18 18.68 -9.14 7.61
CA ARG A 18 18.34 -8.06 8.55
C ARG A 18 17.33 -8.53 9.60
N ALA A 19 16.33 -9.30 9.19
CA ALA A 19 15.36 -9.88 10.12
C ALA A 19 16.00 -10.81 11.17
N MET A 20 16.95 -11.65 10.75
CA MET A 20 17.71 -12.50 11.69
C MET A 20 18.56 -11.67 12.65
N GLY A 21 19.28 -10.66 12.15
CA GLY A 21 20.08 -9.76 12.98
C GLY A 21 19.24 -9.11 14.08
N LEU A 22 18.13 -8.46 13.70
CA LEU A 22 17.21 -7.84 14.65
C LEU A 22 16.64 -8.84 15.67
N ALA A 23 16.18 -10.01 15.21
CA ALA A 23 15.50 -10.97 16.08
C ALA A 23 16.44 -11.73 17.04
N LEU A 24 17.71 -11.92 16.65
CA LEU A 24 18.69 -12.69 17.43
C LEU A 24 19.55 -11.80 18.34
N LEU A 25 19.86 -10.58 17.92
CA LEU A 25 20.72 -9.65 18.67
C LEU A 25 19.92 -8.65 19.51
N GLY A 26 18.67 -8.36 19.14
CA GLY A 26 17.80 -7.45 19.88
C GLY A 26 18.18 -5.97 19.75
N ASP A 27 19.00 -5.62 18.76
CA ASP A 27 19.39 -4.23 18.51
C ASP A 27 18.19 -3.35 18.15
N SER A 28 18.24 -2.10 18.59
CA SER A 28 17.24 -1.09 18.21
C SER A 28 17.43 -0.64 16.77
N LEU A 29 16.32 -0.44 16.06
CA LEU A 29 16.31 0.06 14.69
C LEU A 29 15.86 1.52 14.68
N SER A 30 16.69 2.41 14.12
CA SER A 30 16.30 3.81 13.91
C SER A 30 15.26 3.97 12.79
N ALA A 31 14.52 5.08 12.80
CA ALA A 31 13.49 5.34 11.80
C ALA A 31 14.11 5.56 10.40
N GLU A 32 15.28 6.19 10.34
CA GLU A 32 16.06 6.40 9.12
C GLU A 32 16.48 5.07 8.50
N GLN A 33 16.98 4.13 9.33
CA GLN A 33 17.32 2.79 8.87
C GLN A 33 16.07 2.03 8.41
N ALA A 34 14.95 2.13 9.14
CA ALA A 34 13.70 1.48 8.75
C ALA A 34 13.21 1.96 7.37
N ALA A 35 13.32 3.27 7.08
CA ALA A 35 13.00 3.84 5.78
C ALA A 35 13.98 3.37 4.69
N GLN A 36 15.29 3.40 4.99
CA GLN A 36 16.32 2.91 4.06
C GLN A 36 16.17 1.42 3.72
N TRP A 37 15.67 0.63 4.67
CA TRP A 37 15.46 -0.80 4.48
C TRP A 37 14.14 -1.14 3.79
N GLY A 38 13.23 -0.17 3.64
CA GLY A 38 11.90 -0.38 3.07
C GLY A 38 10.89 -1.01 4.03
N ILE A 39 11.17 -1.01 5.34
CA ILE A 39 10.21 -1.45 6.37
C ILE A 39 9.05 -0.43 6.47
N ILE A 40 9.40 0.85 6.34
CA ILE A 40 8.46 1.95 6.13
C ILE A 40 8.83 2.66 4.81
N TRP A 41 7.86 3.32 4.19
CA TRP A 41 8.06 3.95 2.88
C TRP A 41 8.32 5.46 2.96
N GLN A 42 7.98 6.11 4.08
CA GLN A 42 8.20 7.54 4.31
C GLN A 42 8.57 7.79 5.77
N LEU A 43 9.54 8.67 5.98
CA LEU A 43 9.92 9.24 7.26
C LEU A 43 9.69 10.76 7.20
N VAL A 44 9.16 11.32 8.28
CA VAL A 44 8.97 12.78 8.47
C VAL A 44 9.39 13.16 9.88
N GLY A 45 9.57 14.45 10.15
CA GLY A 45 9.86 14.91 11.51
C GLY A 45 8.70 14.67 12.47
N ASP A 46 9.00 14.50 13.76
CA ASP A 46 7.98 14.21 14.80
C ASP A 46 6.86 15.27 14.83
N SER A 47 7.21 16.55 14.66
CA SER A 47 6.25 17.65 14.62
C SER A 47 5.33 17.62 13.40
N GLU A 48 5.71 16.91 12.32
CA GLU A 48 4.98 16.85 11.05
C GLU A 48 4.14 15.58 10.92
N LEU A 49 4.36 14.57 11.78
CA LEU A 49 3.75 13.25 11.67
C LEU A 49 2.21 13.31 11.66
N ALA A 50 1.62 14.07 12.58
CA ALA A 50 0.18 14.20 12.70
C ALA A 50 -0.46 14.85 11.46
N ASP A 51 0.13 15.95 10.99
CA ASP A 51 -0.38 16.68 9.83
C ASP A 51 -0.21 15.88 8.54
N THR A 52 0.96 15.28 8.34
CA THR A 52 1.27 14.46 7.16
C THR A 52 0.35 13.25 7.07
N SER A 53 0.16 12.52 8.17
CA SER A 53 -0.71 11.33 8.19
C SER A 53 -2.18 11.69 7.95
N LEU A 54 -2.67 12.81 8.51
CA LEU A 54 -4.02 13.29 8.26
C LEU A 54 -4.23 13.76 6.82
N GLN A 55 -3.25 14.44 6.24
CA GLN A 55 -3.28 14.83 4.82
C GLN A 55 -3.33 13.60 3.93
N LEU A 56 -2.53 12.57 4.21
CA LEU A 56 -2.55 11.31 3.46
C LEU A 56 -3.90 10.59 3.59
N ALA A 57 -4.47 10.52 4.80
CA ALA A 57 -5.78 9.93 5.02
C ALA A 57 -6.88 10.67 4.23
N ARG A 58 -6.86 12.00 4.24
CA ARG A 58 -7.79 12.84 3.45
C ARG A 58 -7.61 12.64 1.95
N HIS A 59 -6.37 12.54 1.49
CA HIS A 59 -6.08 12.28 0.08
C HIS A 59 -6.68 10.95 -0.36
N LEU A 60 -6.39 9.86 0.38
CA LEU A 60 -6.91 8.52 0.09
C LEU A 60 -8.44 8.44 0.19
N ALA A 61 -9.06 9.15 1.13
CA ALA A 61 -10.51 9.21 1.27
C ALA A 61 -11.19 9.94 0.09
N ALA A 62 -10.47 10.82 -0.61
CA ALA A 62 -10.95 11.52 -1.79
C ALA A 62 -10.61 10.81 -3.12
N GLN A 63 -9.97 9.65 -3.08
CA GLN A 63 -9.65 8.80 -4.24
C GLN A 63 -10.75 7.75 -4.49
N PRO A 64 -10.75 7.03 -5.64
CA PRO A 64 -11.70 5.95 -5.89
C PRO A 64 -11.41 4.75 -4.98
N THR A 65 -12.01 4.73 -3.79
CA THR A 65 -11.66 3.80 -2.71
C THR A 65 -11.87 2.33 -3.08
N PHE A 66 -12.83 2.04 -3.96
CA PHE A 66 -13.01 0.69 -4.51
C PHE A 66 -11.77 0.25 -5.31
N GLY A 67 -11.29 1.11 -6.22
CA GLY A 67 -10.08 0.85 -7.00
C GLY A 67 -8.82 0.74 -6.13
N LEU A 68 -8.64 1.64 -5.15
CA LEU A 68 -7.54 1.54 -4.18
C LEU A 68 -7.56 0.21 -3.41
N GLY A 69 -8.75 -0.26 -3.03
CA GLY A 69 -8.92 -1.55 -2.37
C GLY A 69 -8.49 -2.73 -3.25
N LEU A 70 -8.81 -2.69 -4.55
CA LEU A 70 -8.38 -3.70 -5.52
C LEU A 70 -6.85 -3.69 -5.70
N ILE A 71 -6.24 -2.51 -5.82
CA ILE A 71 -4.77 -2.36 -5.89
C ILE A 71 -4.11 -3.00 -4.66
N LYS A 72 -4.58 -2.66 -3.46
CA LYS A 72 -4.04 -3.21 -2.21
C LYS A 72 -4.14 -4.74 -2.18
N LYS A 73 -5.29 -5.29 -2.58
CA LYS A 73 -5.51 -6.75 -2.64
C LYS A 73 -4.57 -7.43 -3.65
N ALA A 74 -4.38 -6.84 -4.83
CA ALA A 74 -3.51 -7.39 -5.87
C ALA A 74 -2.05 -7.44 -5.41
N LEU A 75 -1.56 -6.37 -4.76
CA LEU A 75 -0.20 -6.32 -4.24
C LEU A 75 0.03 -7.37 -3.14
N LEU A 76 -0.92 -7.52 -2.21
CA LEU A 76 -0.81 -8.54 -1.15
C LEU A 76 -0.84 -9.97 -1.71
N ALA A 77 -1.62 -10.24 -2.76
CA ALA A 77 -1.66 -11.55 -3.40
C ALA A 77 -0.36 -11.89 -4.15
N SER A 78 0.36 -10.88 -4.63
CA SER A 78 1.60 -11.08 -5.41
C SER A 78 2.72 -11.78 -4.63
N GLU A 79 2.69 -11.76 -3.29
CA GLU A 79 3.69 -12.43 -2.46
C GLU A 79 3.78 -13.93 -2.71
N THR A 80 2.68 -14.57 -3.14
CA THR A 80 2.59 -16.03 -3.31
C THR A 80 2.15 -16.46 -4.70
N ASN A 81 1.68 -15.53 -5.53
CA ASN A 81 1.23 -15.84 -6.89
C ASN A 81 2.40 -16.10 -7.84
N SER A 82 2.19 -16.97 -8.82
CA SER A 82 3.01 -16.95 -10.04
C SER A 82 2.66 -15.70 -10.87
N LEU A 83 3.54 -15.34 -11.81
CA LEU A 83 3.27 -14.22 -12.72
C LEU A 83 1.95 -14.42 -13.49
N ASP A 84 1.71 -15.62 -14.03
CA ASP A 84 0.49 -15.92 -14.78
C ASP A 84 -0.77 -15.74 -13.92
N ALA A 85 -0.76 -16.27 -12.69
CA ALA A 85 -1.88 -16.11 -11.76
C ALA A 85 -2.12 -14.64 -11.37
N GLN A 86 -1.03 -13.87 -11.25
CA GLN A 86 -1.12 -12.44 -10.95
C GLN A 86 -1.72 -11.65 -12.12
N LEU A 87 -1.34 -11.96 -13.36
CA LEU A 87 -1.90 -11.31 -14.55
C LEU A 87 -3.38 -11.63 -14.74
N ASP A 88 -3.80 -12.87 -14.44
CA ASP A 88 -5.22 -13.23 -14.40
C ASP A 88 -6.00 -12.45 -13.34
N LEU A 89 -5.43 -12.30 -12.14
CA LEU A 89 -6.02 -11.50 -11.06
C LEU A 89 -6.17 -10.03 -11.47
N GLU A 90 -5.12 -9.43 -12.05
CA GLU A 90 -5.13 -8.05 -12.51
C GLU A 90 -6.17 -7.83 -13.61
N ARG A 91 -6.29 -8.75 -14.58
CA ARG A 91 -7.35 -8.72 -15.61
C ARG A 91 -8.73 -8.64 -14.97
N ASP A 92 -9.00 -9.47 -13.98
CA ASP A 92 -10.30 -9.56 -13.36
C ASP A 92 -10.60 -8.34 -12.48
N TYR A 93 -9.61 -7.83 -11.74
CA TYR A 93 -9.74 -6.60 -10.98
C TYR A 93 -9.88 -5.36 -11.85
N GLN A 94 -9.17 -5.26 -12.98
CA GLN A 94 -9.37 -4.18 -13.94
C GLN A 94 -10.77 -4.21 -14.55
N ARG A 95 -11.32 -5.40 -14.81
CA ARG A 95 -12.71 -5.54 -15.27
C ARG A 95 -13.71 -5.07 -14.21
N LEU A 96 -13.47 -5.36 -12.93
CA LEU A 96 -14.30 -4.86 -11.83
C LEU A 96 -14.20 -3.35 -11.70
N ALA A 97 -12.98 -2.80 -11.68
CA ALA A 97 -12.73 -1.36 -11.58
C ALA A 97 -13.37 -0.61 -12.77
N GLY A 98 -13.23 -1.10 -13.99
CA GLY A 98 -13.82 -0.48 -15.19
C GLY A 98 -15.35 -0.46 -15.22
N ARG A 99 -16.01 -1.23 -14.36
CA ARG A 99 -17.48 -1.25 -14.20
C ARG A 99 -17.98 -0.37 -13.05
N SER A 100 -17.08 0.22 -12.26
CA SER A 100 -17.42 1.11 -11.14
C SER A 100 -18.00 2.45 -11.61
N ASP A 101 -18.74 3.11 -10.73
CA ASP A 101 -19.24 4.46 -10.96
C ASP A 101 -18.08 5.45 -10.99
N ASP A 102 -17.10 5.23 -10.11
CA ASP A 102 -15.89 6.03 -10.00
C ASP A 102 -15.03 5.98 -11.28
N TYR A 103 -14.99 4.86 -12.00
CA TYR A 103 -14.30 4.81 -13.29
C TYR A 103 -14.97 5.72 -14.32
N ARG A 104 -16.32 5.67 -14.40
CA ARG A 104 -17.09 6.51 -15.32
C ARG A 104 -16.93 7.99 -14.98
N GLU A 105 -16.97 8.33 -13.70
CA GLU A 105 -16.72 9.67 -13.21
C GLU A 105 -15.30 10.14 -13.53
N GLY A 106 -14.28 9.31 -13.28
CA GLY A 106 -12.89 9.65 -13.58
C GLY A 106 -12.67 9.97 -15.06
N VAL A 107 -13.23 9.14 -15.96
CA VAL A 107 -13.18 9.38 -17.40
C VAL A 107 -13.93 10.67 -17.77
N SER A 108 -15.14 10.86 -17.25
CA SER A 108 -15.95 12.06 -17.52
C SER A 108 -15.26 13.35 -17.05
N ALA A 109 -14.76 13.35 -15.82
CA ALA A 109 -14.06 14.49 -15.23
C ALA A 109 -12.77 14.84 -15.98
N PHE A 110 -12.01 13.82 -16.40
CA PHE A 110 -10.82 13.99 -17.23
C PHE A 110 -11.15 14.65 -18.57
N LEU A 111 -12.14 14.11 -19.30
CA LEU A 111 -12.57 14.67 -20.58
C LEU A 111 -13.10 16.11 -20.45
N ALA A 112 -13.81 16.40 -19.34
CA ALA A 112 -14.33 17.72 -19.02
C ALA A 112 -13.32 18.66 -18.34
N LYS A 113 -12.07 18.23 -18.12
CA LYS A 113 -11.01 18.98 -17.43
C LYS A 113 -11.42 19.56 -16.07
N ARG A 114 -12.18 18.79 -15.30
CA ARG A 114 -12.61 19.15 -13.94
C ARG A 114 -12.08 18.14 -12.91
N PRO A 115 -12.02 18.49 -11.62
CA PRO A 115 -11.75 17.53 -10.57
C PRO A 115 -12.84 16.43 -10.54
N PRO A 116 -12.46 15.15 -10.39
CA PRO A 116 -13.41 14.06 -10.21
C PRO A 116 -14.03 14.07 -8.80
N GLN A 117 -15.25 13.55 -8.69
CA GLN A 117 -15.96 13.35 -7.42
C GLN A 117 -16.24 11.87 -7.19
N PHE A 118 -15.31 11.19 -6.53
CA PHE A 118 -15.44 9.76 -6.27
C PHE A 118 -16.37 9.46 -5.09
N SER A 119 -17.15 8.40 -5.23
CA SER A 119 -18.13 7.92 -4.25
C SER A 119 -17.75 6.57 -3.63
N GLY A 120 -16.69 5.93 -4.13
CA GLY A 120 -16.21 4.63 -3.65
C GLY A 120 -17.01 3.44 -4.18
N LYS A 121 -17.73 3.61 -5.29
CA LYS A 121 -18.64 2.61 -5.89
C LYS A 121 -18.31 2.38 -7.36
#